data_AF-A0A9D9FYN7-F1
#
_entry.id   AF-A0A9D9FYN7-F1
#
_cell.length_a   1.000
_cell.length_b   1.000
_cell.length_c   1.000
_cell.angle_alpha   90.00
_cell.angle_beta   90.00
_cell.angle_gamma   90.00
#
_symmetry.space_group_name_H-M   'P 1'
#
loop_
_entity.id
_entity.type
_entity.pdbx_description
1 polymer ?
#
loop_
_entity_poly.entity_id
_entity_poly.type
_entity_poly.pdbx_seq_one_letter_code
_entity_poly.pdbx_strand_id
1 'polypeptide(L)'
;MKNTISYVNILKYVARYTLLLVASLLLVFSVVSGSEDYDGGITGLLKNSPNAIPWLVLILLIFVAWKYELLGGSLIFLCGLWFVYFFNFSGPNFWWITFFLTSLIPIMGLLFILSWYLDKRRKE
;
A
#
# COMPACT_ATOMS: atom_id res chain seq x y z
N MET A 1 4.11 29.64 -9.27
CA MET A 1 2.74 29.20 -8.89
C MET A 1 2.23 28.01 -9.70
N LYS A 2 2.16 28.07 -11.05
CA LYS A 2 1.64 26.94 -11.89
C LYS A 2 2.41 25.62 -11.70
N ASN A 3 3.73 25.69 -11.55
CA ASN A 3 4.59 24.52 -11.35
C ASN A 3 4.31 23.81 -10.00
N THR A 4 4.05 24.56 -8.93
CA THR A 4 3.72 24.00 -7.60
C THR A 4 2.44 23.17 -7.62
N ILE A 5 1.43 23.61 -8.37
CA ILE A 5 0.17 22.86 -8.57
C ILE A 5 0.45 21.54 -9.28
N SER A 6 1.32 21.58 -10.29
CA SER A 6 1.73 20.38 -11.02
C SER A 6 2.44 19.39 -10.10
N TYR A 7 3.38 19.84 -9.25
CA TYR A 7 4.11 18.95 -8.34
C TYR A 7 3.23 18.28 -7.29
N VAL A 8 2.35 19.02 -6.60
CA VAL A 8 1.39 18.45 -5.63
C VAL A 8 0.52 17.37 -6.30
N ASN A 9 0.04 17.66 -7.51
CA ASN A 9 -0.77 16.72 -8.27
C ASN A 9 0.04 15.49 -8.73
N ILE A 10 1.30 15.65 -9.10
CA ILE A 10 2.16 14.51 -9.47
C ILE A 10 2.37 13.61 -8.26
N LEU A 11 2.73 14.16 -7.10
CA LEU A 11 2.97 13.39 -5.88
C LEU A 11 1.76 12.54 -5.50
N LYS A 12 0.56 13.15 -5.46
CA LYS A 12 -0.66 12.40 -5.13
C LYS A 12 -0.99 11.33 -6.17
N TYR A 13 -0.88 11.60 -7.47
CA TYR A 13 -1.25 10.62 -8.49
C TYR A 13 -0.28 9.46 -8.56
N VAL A 14 1.03 9.74 -8.44
CA VAL A 14 2.05 8.69 -8.33
C VAL A 14 1.77 7.79 -7.14
N ALA A 15 1.50 8.37 -5.95
CA ALA A 15 1.18 7.59 -4.76
C ALA A 15 -0.10 6.74 -4.93
N ARG A 16 -1.18 7.33 -5.45
CA ARG A 16 -2.48 6.67 -5.64
C ARG A 16 -2.39 5.47 -6.57
N TYR A 17 -1.86 5.67 -7.77
CA TYR A 17 -1.88 4.64 -8.80
C TYR A 17 -0.80 3.57 -8.58
N THR A 18 0.36 3.95 -8.04
CA THR A 18 1.40 2.98 -7.68
C THR A 18 0.89 2.05 -6.57
N LEU A 19 0.33 2.60 -5.50
CA LEU A 19 -0.21 1.78 -4.41
C LEU A 19 -1.39 0.92 -4.86
N LEU A 20 -2.30 1.46 -5.68
CA LEU A 20 -3.44 0.69 -6.17
C LEU A 20 -2.97 -0.49 -7.01
N LEU A 21 -2.04 -0.26 -7.94
CA LEU A 21 -1.46 -1.32 -8.77
C LEU A 21 -0.79 -2.40 -7.91
N VAL A 22 0.10 -2.00 -6.99
CA VAL A 22 0.83 -2.92 -6.12
C VAL A 22 -0.13 -3.71 -5.22
N ALA A 23 -1.09 -3.04 -4.58
CA ALA A 23 -2.05 -3.68 -3.69
C ALA A 23 -2.98 -4.64 -4.43
N SER A 24 -3.42 -4.29 -5.65
CA SER A 24 -4.24 -5.19 -6.49
C SER A 24 -3.46 -6.42 -6.94
N LEU A 25 -2.20 -6.26 -7.37
CA LEU A 25 -1.35 -7.39 -7.74
C LEU A 25 -1.09 -8.30 -6.55
N LEU A 26 -0.79 -7.73 -5.38
CA LEU A 26 -0.56 -8.49 -4.16
C LEU A 26 -1.82 -9.18 -3.63
N LEU A 27 -2.99 -8.55 -3.78
CA LEU A 27 -4.26 -9.18 -3.45
C LEU A 27 -4.48 -10.43 -4.29
N VAL A 28 -4.36 -10.33 -5.62
CA VAL A 28 -4.51 -11.50 -6.50
C VAL A 28 -3.45 -12.55 -6.20
N PHE A 29 -2.19 -12.13 -6.09
CA PHE A 29 -1.09 -13.02 -5.76
C PHE A 29 -1.37 -13.80 -4.47
N SER A 30 -1.76 -13.11 -3.40
CA SER A 30 -1.99 -13.73 -2.09
C SER A 30 -3.14 -14.73 -2.05
N VAL A 31 -4.15 -14.59 -2.91
CA VAL A 31 -5.26 -15.56 -3.00
C VAL A 31 -4.81 -16.81 -3.77
N VAL A 32 -3.99 -16.63 -4.80
CA VAL A 32 -3.53 -17.73 -5.67
C VAL A 32 -2.35 -18.49 -5.07
N SER A 33 -1.39 -17.76 -4.49
CA SER A 33 -0.15 -18.32 -3.94
C SER A 33 -0.43 -19.17 -2.70
N GLY A 34 -0.17 -20.48 -2.77
CA GLY A 34 -0.45 -21.42 -1.68
C GLY A 34 -1.83 -22.08 -1.75
N SER A 35 -2.66 -21.75 -2.74
CA SER A 35 -3.94 -22.44 -2.94
C SER A 35 -3.78 -23.93 -3.30
N GLU A 36 -2.65 -24.31 -3.90
CA GLU A 36 -2.30 -25.70 -4.22
C GLU A 36 -2.06 -26.56 -2.97
N ASP A 37 -1.60 -25.94 -1.87
CA ASP A 37 -1.43 -26.63 -0.57
C ASP A 37 -2.76 -26.99 0.09
N TYR A 38 -3.88 -26.47 -0.44
CA TYR A 38 -5.25 -26.63 0.07
C TYR A 38 -6.16 -27.41 -0.90
N ASP A 39 -5.63 -28.46 -1.52
CA ASP A 39 -6.31 -29.32 -2.49
C ASP A 39 -6.59 -28.63 -3.86
N GLY A 40 -6.13 -27.39 -4.05
CA GLY A 40 -6.30 -26.64 -5.28
C GLY A 40 -7.74 -26.22 -5.59
N GLY A 41 -7.95 -25.73 -6.82
CA GLY A 41 -9.27 -25.30 -7.31
C GLY A 41 -9.92 -24.19 -6.48
N ILE A 42 -11.25 -24.07 -6.54
CA ILE A 42 -12.00 -23.02 -5.83
C ILE A 42 -11.85 -23.17 -4.30
N THR A 43 -11.87 -24.40 -3.80
CA THR A 43 -11.73 -24.68 -2.36
C THR A 43 -10.38 -24.20 -1.83
N GLY A 44 -9.29 -24.43 -2.59
CA GLY A 44 -7.97 -23.94 -2.23
C GLY A 44 -7.88 -22.42 -2.21
N LEU A 45 -8.47 -21.74 -3.19
CA LEU A 45 -8.54 -20.26 -3.21
C LEU A 45 -9.29 -19.71 -1.99
N LEU A 46 -10.42 -20.32 -1.61
CA LEU A 46 -11.20 -19.88 -0.44
C LEU A 46 -10.44 -20.08 0.86
N LYS A 47 -9.80 -21.24 1.05
CA LYS A 47 -8.98 -21.54 2.24
C LYS A 47 -7.77 -20.60 2.36
N ASN A 48 -7.18 -20.22 1.22
CA ASN A 48 -6.03 -19.33 1.17
C ASN A 48 -6.38 -17.82 1.20
N SER A 49 -7.64 -17.47 0.94
CA SER A 49 -8.11 -16.07 0.90
C SER A 49 -7.81 -15.21 2.14
N PRO A 50 -7.65 -15.72 3.38
CA PRO A 50 -7.22 -14.89 4.51
C PRO A 50 -5.87 -14.18 4.29
N ASN A 51 -4.99 -14.74 3.45
CA ASN A 51 -3.71 -14.10 3.08
C ASN A 51 -3.89 -12.80 2.30
N ALA A 52 -5.09 -12.55 1.76
CA ALA A 52 -5.43 -11.33 1.04
C ALA A 52 -5.87 -10.17 1.93
N ILE A 53 -6.16 -10.43 3.21
CA ILE A 53 -6.68 -9.43 4.15
C ILE A 53 -5.76 -8.20 4.25
N PRO A 54 -4.42 -8.33 4.42
CA PRO A 54 -3.54 -7.16 4.49
C PRO A 54 -3.65 -6.25 3.25
N TRP A 55 -3.76 -6.85 2.07
CA TRP A 55 -3.83 -6.11 0.81
C TRP A 55 -5.20 -5.47 0.60
N LEU A 56 -6.27 -6.15 1.03
CA LEU A 56 -7.62 -5.57 1.05
C LEU A 56 -7.69 -4.35 1.99
N VAL A 57 -7.11 -4.46 3.19
CA VAL A 57 -6.99 -3.35 4.13
C VAL A 57 -6.23 -2.18 3.50
N LEU A 58 -5.10 -2.46 2.84
CA LEU A 58 -4.34 -1.43 2.14
C LEU A 58 -5.17 -0.73 1.05
N ILE A 59 -5.96 -1.48 0.26
CA ILE A 59 -6.88 -0.91 -0.75
C ILE A 59 -7.90 0.04 -0.10
N LEU A 60 -8.51 -0.36 1.02
CA LEU A 60 -9.44 0.50 1.75
C LEU A 60 -8.76 1.80 2.22
N LEU A 61 -7.53 1.71 2.73
CA LEU A 61 -6.75 2.89 3.14
C LEU A 61 -6.39 3.80 1.97
N ILE A 62 -6.10 3.24 0.79
CA ILE A 62 -5.88 4.01 -0.44
C ILE A 62 -7.14 4.83 -0.76
N PHE A 63 -8.33 4.24 -0.70
CA PHE A 63 -9.58 4.97 -0.93
C PHE A 63 -9.83 6.06 0.12
N VAL A 64 -9.48 5.83 1.39
CA VAL A 64 -9.50 6.89 2.42
C VAL A 64 -8.56 8.02 2.03
N ALA A 65 -7.34 7.72 1.58
CA ALA A 65 -6.36 8.73 1.17
C ALA A 65 -6.79 9.55 -0.05
N TRP A 66 -7.69 9.03 -0.90
CA TRP A 66 -8.19 9.78 -2.05
C TRP A 66 -9.06 10.96 -1.65
N LYS A 67 -9.80 10.82 -0.53
CA LYS A 67 -10.69 11.85 0.02
C LYS A 67 -10.03 12.65 1.14
N TYR A 68 -9.27 11.98 2.00
CA TYR A 68 -8.63 12.55 3.18
C TYR A 68 -7.12 12.28 3.14
N GLU A 69 -6.38 13.07 2.34
CA GLU A 69 -4.96 12.80 2.03
C GLU A 69 -4.08 12.65 3.27
N LEU A 70 -4.22 13.54 4.27
CA LEU A 70 -3.42 13.46 5.49
C LEU A 70 -3.75 12.21 6.33
N LEU A 71 -5.04 11.96 6.58
CA LEU A 71 -5.49 10.82 7.38
C LEU A 71 -5.12 9.50 6.71
N GLY A 72 -5.47 9.35 5.43
CA GLY A 72 -5.17 8.16 4.67
C GLY A 72 -3.67 7.96 4.48
N GLY A 73 -2.91 9.02 4.18
CA GLY A 73 -1.44 8.95 4.09
C GLY A 73 -0.79 8.52 5.40
N SER A 74 -1.27 9.02 6.55
CA SER A 74 -0.79 8.61 7.87
C SER A 74 -1.11 7.16 8.19
N LEU A 75 -2.34 6.71 7.89
CA LEU A 75 -2.73 5.31 8.08
C LEU A 75 -1.93 4.37 7.18
N ILE A 76 -1.72 4.73 5.91
CA ILE A 76 -0.88 3.97 4.96
C ILE A 76 0.57 3.92 5.45
N PHE A 77 1.10 5.04 5.97
CA PHE A 77 2.46 5.07 6.50
C PHE A 77 2.63 4.10 7.67
N LEU A 78 1.74 4.16 8.66
CA LEU A 78 1.79 3.27 9.83
C LEU A 78 1.56 1.80 9.43
N CYS A 79 0.59 1.53 8.56
CA CYS A 79 0.32 0.20 8.02
C CYS A 79 1.54 -0.34 7.25
N GLY A 80 2.19 0.50 6.45
CA GLY A 80 3.39 0.17 5.71
C GLY A 80 4.57 -0.16 6.62
N LEU A 81 4.80 0.61 7.69
CA LEU A 81 5.82 0.28 8.70
C LEU A 81 5.53 -1.08 9.37
N TRP A 82 4.26 -1.35 9.67
CA TRP A 82 3.85 -2.64 10.21
C TRP A 82 4.11 -3.78 9.21
N PHE A 83 3.83 -3.60 7.91
CA PHE A 83 4.16 -4.59 6.88
C PHE A 83 5.68 -4.80 6.75
N VAL A 84 6.48 -3.74 6.77
CA VAL A 84 7.93 -3.86 6.74
C VAL A 84 8.41 -4.72 7.91
N TYR A 85 7.95 -4.45 9.12
CA TYR A 85 8.27 -5.25 10.30
C TYR A 85 7.79 -6.71 10.16
N PHE A 86 6.50 -6.90 9.91
CA PHE A 86 5.88 -8.22 9.89
C PHE A 86 6.48 -9.12 8.80
N PHE A 87 6.54 -8.65 7.55
CA PHE A 87 6.98 -9.50 6.44
C PHE A 87 8.50 -9.71 6.35
N ASN A 88 9.32 -8.87 6.99
CA ASN A 88 10.78 -8.95 6.85
C ASN A 88 11.53 -9.26 8.14
N PHE A 89 10.97 -8.93 9.31
CA PHE A 89 11.68 -9.02 10.59
C PHE A 89 10.99 -9.94 11.62
N SER A 90 9.75 -10.38 11.38
CA SER A 90 9.05 -11.31 12.29
C SER A 90 9.30 -12.79 11.96
N GLY A 91 9.82 -13.09 10.77
CA GLY A 91 10.08 -14.45 10.29
C GLY A 91 11.55 -14.87 10.36
N PRO A 92 11.87 -16.13 10.03
CA PRO A 92 13.23 -16.67 10.09
C PRO A 92 14.13 -16.19 8.94
N ASN A 93 13.55 -15.65 7.86
CA ASN A 93 14.27 -15.27 6.64
C ASN A 93 14.02 -13.80 6.31
N PHE A 94 15.07 -13.12 5.81
CA PHE A 94 14.99 -11.77 5.28
C PHE A 94 15.15 -11.81 3.75
N TRP A 95 14.11 -11.35 3.03
CA TRP A 95 14.09 -11.35 1.57
C TRP A 95 14.15 -9.93 1.02
N TRP A 96 15.22 -9.58 0.31
CA TRP A 96 15.42 -8.22 -0.22
C TRP A 96 14.26 -7.73 -1.09
N ILE A 97 13.70 -8.60 -1.93
CA ILE A 97 12.57 -8.24 -2.81
C ILE A 97 11.34 -7.86 -1.97
N THR A 98 10.99 -8.67 -0.97
CA THR A 98 9.90 -8.39 -0.03
C THR A 98 10.15 -7.09 0.73
N PHE A 99 11.39 -6.84 1.14
CA PHE A 99 11.77 -5.63 1.87
C PHE A 99 11.55 -4.38 1.03
N PHE A 100 12.04 -4.36 -0.22
CA PHE A 100 11.82 -3.22 -1.12
C PHE A 100 10.34 -3.02 -1.44
N LEU A 101 9.60 -4.11 -1.70
CA LEU A 101 8.17 -4.04 -2.02
C LEU A 101 7.35 -3.49 -0.84
N THR A 102 7.60 -3.97 0.36
CA THR A 102 6.90 -3.51 1.57
C THR A 102 7.34 -2.11 1.99
N SER A 103 8.61 -1.73 1.77
CA SER A 103 9.12 -0.38 2.04
C SER A 103 8.58 0.69 1.09
N LEU A 104 8.13 0.29 -0.11
CA LEU A 104 7.44 1.20 -1.03
C LEU A 104 6.16 1.78 -0.41
N ILE A 105 5.46 1.00 0.40
CA ILE A 105 4.16 1.38 0.99
C ILE A 105 4.27 2.58 1.94
N PRO A 106 5.15 2.58 2.97
CA PRO A 106 5.31 3.76 3.82
C PRO A 106 5.87 4.96 3.04
N ILE A 107 6.71 4.75 2.02
CA ILE A 107 7.18 5.85 1.16
C ILE A 107 6.00 6.52 0.44
N MET A 108 5.08 5.74 -0.13
CA MET A 108 3.87 6.28 -0.76
C MET A 108 2.94 6.98 0.25
N GLY A 109 2.86 6.47 1.49
CA GLY A 109 2.19 7.13 2.60
C GLY A 109 2.78 8.52 2.91
N LEU A 110 4.10 8.63 2.94
CA LEU A 110 4.79 9.92 3.08
C LEU A 110 4.47 10.86 1.92
N LEU A 111 4.41 10.38 0.68
CA LEU A 111 4.06 11.22 -0.48
C LEU A 111 2.67 11.86 -0.34
N PHE A 112 1.69 11.15 0.23
CA PHE A 112 0.38 11.75 0.54
C PHE A 112 0.48 12.85 1.59
N ILE A 113 1.24 12.62 2.67
CA ILE A 113 1.43 13.61 3.74
C ILE A 113 2.14 14.86 3.20
N LEU A 114 3.20 14.66 2.42
CA LEU A 114 3.96 15.71 1.73
C LEU A 114 3.07 16.51 0.76
N SER A 115 2.28 15.82 -0.07
CA SER A 115 1.31 16.44 -0.98
C SER A 115 0.35 17.35 -0.21
N TRP A 116 -0.24 16.85 0.87
CA TRP A 116 -1.17 17.61 1.71
C TRP A 116 -0.50 18.83 2.36
N TYR A 117 0.70 18.66 2.91
CA TYR A 117 1.45 19.75 3.54
C TYR A 117 1.74 20.89 2.56
N LEU A 118 2.19 20.53 1.35
CA LEU A 118 2.49 21.49 0.29
C LEU A 118 1.23 22.21 -0.22
N ASP A 119 0.11 21.51 -0.34
CA ASP A 119 -1.16 22.13 -0.74
C ASP A 119 -1.70 23.08 0.34
N LYS A 120 -1.54 22.73 1.63
CA LYS A 120 -1.94 23.59 2.75
C LYS A 120 -1.09 24.86 2.81
N ARG A 121 0.24 24.73 2.75
CA ARG A 121 1.18 25.88 2.75
C ARG A 121 0.97 26.85 1.59
N ARG A 122 0.39 26.39 0.49
CA ARG A 122 0.06 27.23 -0.66
C ARG A 122 -1.21 28.08 -0.44
N LYS A 123 -2.14 27.61 0.40
CA LYS A 123 -3.42 28.27 0.67
C LYS A 123 -3.32 29.30 1.81
N GLU A 124 -2.29 29.20 2.62
CA GLU A 124 -1.83 30.20 3.61
C GLU A 124 -1.08 31.34 2.91
#